data_AF-L1NPQ0-F1
#
_entry.id   AF-L1NPQ0-F1
#
_cell.length_a   1.000
_cell.length_b   1.000
_cell.length_c   1.000
_cell.angle_alpha   90.00
_cell.angle_beta   90.00
_cell.angle_gamma   90.00
#
_symmetry.space_group_name_H-M   'P 1'
#
loop_
_entity.id
_entity.type
_entity.pdbx_description
1 polymer ?
#
loop_
_entity_poly.entity_id
_entity_poly.type
_entity_poly.pdbx_seq_one_letter_code
_entity_poly.pdbx_strand_id
1 'polypeptide(L)'
;MKPILPAAALVLLAACALTPEQRAEREAAQIRARQNLQVALAAQCDPGTAALMRRQFDGQTGANAKEKQAFRLAYIDKVEDKMFQACYRMAWQTYTAEQRLADLRRYSYYDDWWYGPRPWGPWWW
;
A
#
# COMPACT_ATOMS: atom_id res chain seq x y z
N MET A 1 26.84 -21.10 -43.40
CA MET A 1 26.53 -19.75 -42.88
C MET A 1 25.01 -19.59 -42.87
N LYS A 2 24.39 -19.56 -41.68
CA LYS A 2 22.95 -19.28 -41.51
C LYS A 2 22.82 -18.48 -40.20
N PRO A 3 22.55 -17.16 -40.24
CA PRO A 3 22.42 -16.39 -39.02
C PRO A 3 21.01 -16.62 -38.46
N ILE A 4 20.89 -17.57 -37.54
CA ILE A 4 19.73 -17.68 -36.65
C ILE A 4 19.94 -16.61 -35.57
N LEU A 5 19.69 -15.34 -35.88
CA LEU A 5 19.99 -14.24 -34.96
C LEU A 5 18.94 -13.11 -34.83
N PRO A 6 17.83 -12.99 -35.59
CA PRO A 6 16.88 -11.90 -35.35
C PRO A 6 15.64 -12.29 -34.51
N ALA A 7 15.53 -13.51 -33.97
CA ALA A 7 14.31 -13.91 -33.26
C ALA A 7 14.28 -13.54 -31.76
N ALA A 8 15.45 -13.45 -31.11
CA ALA A 8 15.52 -13.18 -29.66
C ALA A 8 15.22 -11.72 -29.30
N ALA A 9 15.46 -10.77 -30.21
CA ALA A 9 15.27 -9.34 -29.96
C ALA A 9 13.79 -8.91 -29.89
N LEU A 10 12.89 -9.61 -30.57
CA LEU A 10 11.45 -9.27 -30.62
C LEU A 10 10.69 -9.68 -29.35
N VAL A 11 11.11 -10.75 -28.66
CA VAL A 11 10.47 -11.21 -27.42
C VAL A 11 10.76 -10.26 -26.24
N LEU A 12 11.93 -9.61 -26.25
CA LEU A 12 12.31 -8.65 -25.22
C LEU A 12 11.54 -7.32 -25.30
N LEU A 13 11.02 -6.95 -26.48
CA LEU A 13 10.26 -5.71 -26.68
C LEU A 13 8.78 -5.84 -26.30
N ALA A 14 8.19 -7.04 -26.38
CA ALA A 14 6.79 -7.29 -26.01
C ALA A 14 6.58 -7.42 -24.48
N ALA A 15 7.65 -7.67 -23.71
CA ALA A 15 7.57 -7.84 -22.25
C ALA A 15 7.41 -6.52 -21.46
N CYS A 16 7.58 -5.36 -22.09
CA CYS A 16 7.51 -4.04 -21.43
C CYS A 16 6.18 -3.30 -21.63
N ALA A 17 5.24 -3.84 -22.42
CA ALA A 17 3.95 -3.21 -22.67
C ALA A 17 2.85 -3.79 -21.77
N LEU A 18 2.95 -3.57 -20.44
CA LEU A 18 1.75 -3.61 -19.59
C LEU A 18 0.69 -2.74 -20.24
N THR A 19 -0.44 -3.34 -20.66
CA THR A 19 -1.54 -2.62 -21.29
C THR A 19 -2.02 -1.50 -20.38
N PRO A 20 -2.42 -0.35 -20.94
CA PRO A 20 -2.85 0.81 -20.14
C PRO A 20 -4.02 0.45 -19.21
N GLU A 21 -4.93 -0.42 -19.64
CA GLU A 21 -6.03 -0.97 -18.83
C GLU A 21 -5.52 -1.72 -17.59
N GLN A 22 -4.53 -2.60 -17.74
CA GLN A 22 -3.95 -3.35 -16.62
C GLN A 22 -3.20 -2.45 -15.63
N ARG A 23 -2.65 -1.33 -16.09
CA ARG A 23 -2.03 -0.33 -15.19
C ARG A 23 -3.09 0.41 -14.39
N ALA A 24 -4.17 0.85 -15.04
CA ALA A 24 -5.28 1.53 -14.38
C ALA A 24 -5.94 0.66 -13.30
N GLU A 25 -6.16 -0.63 -13.58
CA GLU A 25 -6.68 -1.58 -12.58
C GLU A 25 -5.76 -1.73 -11.37
N ARG A 26 -4.45 -1.83 -11.59
CA ARG A 26 -3.45 -1.92 -10.51
C ARG A 26 -3.41 -0.65 -9.68
N GLU A 27 -3.45 0.52 -10.31
CA GLU A 27 -3.47 1.80 -9.62
C GLU A 27 -4.74 1.94 -8.77
N ALA A 28 -5.91 1.58 -9.32
CA ALA A 28 -7.17 1.57 -8.58
C ALA A 28 -7.11 0.61 -7.39
N ALA A 29 -6.54 -0.59 -7.57
CA ALA A 29 -6.33 -1.55 -6.49
C ALA A 29 -5.38 -1.01 -5.41
N GLN A 30 -4.29 -0.36 -5.79
CA GLN A 30 -3.35 0.28 -4.85
C GLN A 30 -3.99 1.44 -4.10
N ILE A 31 -4.84 2.23 -4.75
CA ILE A 31 -5.60 3.30 -4.09
C ILE A 31 -6.55 2.70 -3.05
N ARG A 32 -7.33 1.67 -3.42
CA ARG A 32 -8.24 0.98 -2.49
C ARG A 32 -7.49 0.34 -1.33
N ALA A 33 -6.32 -0.26 -1.57
CA ALA A 33 -5.49 -0.82 -0.51
C ALA A 33 -5.03 0.25 0.49
N ARG A 34 -4.59 1.42 -0.01
CA ARG A 34 -4.21 2.57 0.85
C ARG A 34 -5.40 3.10 1.65
N GLN A 35 -6.57 3.21 1.05
CA GLN A 35 -7.80 3.60 1.74
C GLN A 35 -8.20 2.59 2.81
N ASN A 36 -8.15 1.30 2.51
CA ASN A 36 -8.43 0.23 3.47
C ASN A 36 -7.47 0.27 4.66
N LEU A 37 -6.17 0.50 4.41
CA LEU A 37 -5.19 0.65 5.48
C LEU A 37 -5.52 1.86 6.37
N GLN A 38 -5.85 3.01 5.78
CA GLN A 38 -6.24 4.20 6.55
C GLN A 38 -7.45 3.95 7.43
N VAL A 39 -8.49 3.29 6.90
CA VAL A 39 -9.69 2.93 7.65
C VAL A 39 -9.38 1.90 8.74
N ALA A 40 -8.54 0.90 8.45
CA ALA A 40 -8.17 -0.12 9.42
C ALA A 40 -7.38 0.45 10.60
N LEU A 41 -6.45 1.38 10.33
CA LEU A 41 -5.71 2.09 11.39
C LEU A 41 -6.64 3.00 12.19
N ALA A 42 -7.57 3.69 11.54
CA ALA A 42 -8.56 4.51 12.23
C ALA A 42 -9.49 3.68 13.12
N ALA A 43 -9.86 2.46 12.69
CA ALA A 43 -10.76 1.58 13.42
C ALA A 43 -10.16 1.07 14.76
N GLN A 44 -8.83 1.04 14.87
CA GLN A 44 -8.15 0.73 16.13
C GLN A 44 -8.32 1.85 17.18
N CYS A 45 -8.64 3.07 16.74
CA CYS A 45 -8.77 4.25 17.58
C CYS A 45 -10.23 4.63 17.84
N ASP A 46 -11.02 4.78 16.77
CA ASP A 46 -12.44 5.09 16.84
C ASP A 46 -13.17 4.40 15.66
N PRO A 47 -14.01 3.38 15.92
CA PRO A 47 -14.74 2.67 14.87
C PRO A 47 -15.78 3.57 14.16
N GLY A 48 -16.32 4.58 14.83
CA GLY A 48 -17.24 5.56 14.25
C GLY A 48 -16.54 6.47 13.24
N THR A 49 -15.35 6.98 13.58
CA THR A 49 -14.54 7.78 12.66
C THR A 49 -14.07 6.94 11.46
N ALA A 50 -13.70 5.67 11.69
CA ALA A 50 -13.36 4.75 10.60
C ALA A 50 -14.52 4.51 9.63
N ALA A 51 -15.76 4.37 10.14
CA ALA A 51 -16.95 4.25 9.31
C ALA A 51 -17.20 5.52 8.47
N LEU A 52 -16.95 6.70 9.04
CA LEU A 52 -17.04 7.97 8.30
C LEU A 52 -15.96 8.06 7.21
N MET A 53 -14.71 7.68 7.50
CA MET A 53 -13.63 7.62 6.50
C MET A 53 -13.96 6.66 5.37
N ARG A 54 -14.51 5.48 5.68
CA ARG A 54 -14.97 4.52 4.67
C ARG A 54 -16.03 5.12 3.75
N ARG A 55 -17.06 5.75 4.33
CA ARG A 55 -18.12 6.43 3.57
C ARG A 55 -17.59 7.57 2.70
N GLN A 56 -16.60 8.32 3.18
CA GLN A 56 -15.93 9.37 2.40
C GLN A 56 -15.19 8.77 1.19
N PHE A 57 -14.47 7.65 1.36
CA PHE A 57 -13.78 6.98 0.25
C PHE A 57 -14.72 6.32 -0.75
N ASP A 58 -15.83 5.76 -0.29
CA ASP A 58 -16.86 5.15 -1.14
C ASP A 58 -17.75 6.21 -1.84
N GLY A 59 -17.53 7.51 -1.57
CA GLY A 59 -18.31 8.61 -2.13
C GLY A 59 -19.71 8.75 -1.56
N GLN A 60 -20.04 8.01 -0.50
CA GLN A 60 -21.36 7.97 0.16
C GLN A 60 -21.57 9.14 1.13
N THR A 61 -21.35 10.35 0.62
CA THR A 61 -21.37 11.61 1.37
C THR A 61 -22.76 12.26 1.44
N GLY A 62 -23.78 11.65 0.84
CA GLY A 62 -25.16 12.15 0.77
C GLY A 62 -25.56 12.52 -0.66
N ALA A 63 -26.87 12.50 -0.93
CA ALA A 63 -27.44 12.76 -2.25
C ALA A 63 -27.56 14.28 -2.49
N ASN A 64 -27.89 15.05 -1.45
CA ASN A 64 -28.11 16.49 -1.55
C ASN A 64 -26.93 17.32 -0.99
N ALA A 65 -26.81 18.58 -1.43
CA ALA A 65 -25.77 19.50 -0.96
C ALA A 65 -25.79 19.72 0.56
N LYS A 66 -26.98 19.77 1.16
CA LYS A 66 -27.18 19.89 2.61
C LYS A 66 -26.65 18.68 3.38
N GLU A 67 -26.89 17.47 2.86
CA GLU A 67 -26.40 16.22 3.46
C GLU A 67 -24.89 16.11 3.34
N LYS A 68 -24.32 16.49 2.19
CA LYS A 68 -22.86 16.57 1.99
C LYS A 68 -22.19 17.55 2.95
N GLN A 69 -22.84 18.67 3.25
CA GLN A 69 -22.33 19.65 4.20
C GLN A 69 -22.41 19.12 5.64
N ALA A 70 -23.54 18.53 6.04
CA ALA A 70 -23.69 17.90 7.35
C ALA A 70 -22.67 16.77 7.56
N PHE A 71 -22.47 15.93 6.55
CA PHE A 71 -21.47 14.87 6.57
C PHE A 71 -20.05 15.44 6.73
N ARG A 72 -19.68 16.48 5.97
CA ARG A 72 -18.37 17.13 6.10
C ARG A 72 -18.12 17.70 7.48
N LEU A 73 -19.12 18.35 8.09
CA LEU A 73 -18.99 18.88 9.44
C LEU A 73 -18.76 17.75 10.46
N ALA A 74 -19.57 16.69 10.42
CA ALA A 74 -19.40 15.54 11.29
C ALA A 74 -18.06 14.82 11.09
N TYR A 75 -17.59 14.75 9.83
CA TYR A 75 -16.29 14.17 9.49
C TYR A 75 -15.13 14.99 10.08
N ILE A 76 -15.15 16.31 9.89
CA ILE A 76 -14.11 17.21 10.38
C ILE A 76 -14.07 17.18 11.91
N ASP A 77 -15.21 17.30 12.58
CA ASP A 77 -15.30 17.25 14.04
C ASP A 77 -14.64 15.98 14.62
N LYS A 78 -14.90 14.83 14.00
CA LYS A 78 -14.35 13.54 14.43
C LYS A 78 -12.87 13.35 14.10
N VAL A 79 -12.41 13.85 12.95
CA VAL A 79 -11.01 13.72 12.52
C VAL A 79 -10.11 14.77 13.17
N GLU A 80 -10.67 15.92 13.56
CA GLU A 80 -9.98 16.98 14.29
C GLU A 80 -9.92 16.76 15.80
N ASP A 81 -10.63 15.76 16.31
CA ASP A 81 -10.53 15.35 17.70
C ASP A 81 -9.07 15.02 18.06
N LYS A 82 -8.54 15.67 19.10
CA LYS A 82 -7.13 15.55 19.52
C LYS A 82 -6.78 14.13 19.98
N MET A 83 -7.72 13.43 20.60
CA MET A 83 -7.53 12.05 21.03
C MET A 83 -7.48 11.12 19.82
N PHE A 84 -8.38 11.32 18.85
CA PHE A 84 -8.33 10.58 17.60
C PHE A 84 -7.01 10.82 16.85
N GLN A 85 -6.58 12.08 16.69
CA GLN A 85 -5.33 12.39 16.00
C GLN A 85 -4.09 11.79 16.68
N ALA A 86 -4.04 11.82 18.02
CA ALA A 86 -2.95 11.23 18.76
C ALA A 86 -2.90 9.71 18.58
N CYS A 87 -4.04 9.03 18.74
CA CYS A 87 -4.14 7.59 18.54
C CYS A 87 -3.81 7.21 17.09
N TYR A 88 -4.38 7.92 16.12
CA TYR A 88 -4.17 7.66 14.70
C TYR A 88 -2.69 7.82 14.31
N ARG A 89 -2.01 8.84 14.86
CA ARG A 89 -0.57 9.02 14.68
C ARG A 89 0.23 7.86 15.26
N MET A 90 -0.12 7.38 16.45
CA MET A 90 0.54 6.22 17.04
C MET A 90 0.30 4.95 16.23
N ALA A 91 -0.93 4.70 15.77
CA ALA A 91 -1.25 3.55 14.92
C ALA A 91 -0.39 3.54 13.64
N TRP A 92 -0.21 4.70 13.01
CA TRP A 92 0.69 4.87 11.88
C TRP A 92 2.16 4.59 12.22
N GLN A 93 2.62 5.09 13.37
CA GLN A 93 3.99 4.82 13.84
C GLN A 93 4.20 3.34 14.09
N THR A 94 3.26 2.65 14.72
CA THR A 94 3.33 1.20 14.94
C THR A 94 3.37 0.44 13.62
N TYR A 95 2.48 0.74 12.68
CA TYR A 95 2.47 0.11 11.36
C TYR A 95 3.81 0.29 10.62
N THR A 96 4.37 1.51 10.62
CA THR A 96 5.67 1.76 9.97
C THR A 96 6.82 1.05 10.69
N ALA A 97 6.77 0.93 12.01
CA ALA A 97 7.75 0.16 12.78
C ALA A 97 7.67 -1.33 12.46
N GLU A 98 6.47 -1.90 12.36
CA GLU A 98 6.25 -3.29 11.95
C GLU A 98 6.78 -3.57 10.55
N GLN A 99 6.53 -2.67 9.59
CA GLN A 99 7.08 -2.80 8.24
C GLN A 99 8.60 -2.78 8.26
N ARG A 100 9.22 -1.84 9.00
CA ARG A 100 10.69 -1.79 9.13
C ARG A 100 11.25 -3.07 9.72
N LEU A 101 10.61 -3.64 10.74
CA LEU A 101 11.02 -4.91 11.33
C LEU A 101 10.89 -6.08 10.33
N ALA A 102 9.82 -6.10 9.54
CA ALA A 102 9.62 -7.10 8.50
C ALA A 102 10.68 -7.00 7.40
N ASP A 103 11.01 -5.77 6.98
CA ASP A 103 12.06 -5.51 5.99
C ASP A 103 13.44 -5.88 6.51
N LEU A 104 13.77 -5.54 7.76
CA LEU A 104 15.01 -5.97 8.40
C LEU A 104 15.10 -7.49 8.52
N ARG A 105 14.01 -8.16 8.90
CA ARG A 105 13.96 -9.63 8.97
C ARG A 105 14.15 -10.26 7.58
N ARG A 106 13.53 -9.66 6.55
CA ARG A 106 13.71 -10.10 5.16
C ARG A 106 15.16 -9.92 4.72
N TYR A 107 15.76 -8.76 4.98
CA TYR A 107 17.15 -8.47 4.64
C TYR A 107 18.11 -9.40 5.36
N SER A 108 17.98 -9.55 6.68
CA SER A 108 18.76 -10.52 7.48
C SER A 108 18.62 -11.95 6.99
N TYR A 109 17.42 -12.38 6.56
CA TYR A 109 17.23 -13.70 5.97
C TYR A 109 17.99 -13.87 4.63
N TYR A 110 18.01 -12.85 3.77
CA TYR A 110 18.78 -12.88 2.54
C TYR A 110 20.29 -12.81 2.78
N ASP A 111 20.73 -12.01 3.74
CA ASP A 111 22.14 -11.93 4.14
C ASP A 111 22.61 -13.24 4.79
N ASP A 112 21.85 -13.87 5.68
CA ASP A 112 22.22 -15.21 6.19
C ASP A 112 22.18 -16.27 5.07
N TRP A 113 21.26 -16.15 4.12
CA TRP A 113 21.18 -17.08 2.99
C TRP A 113 22.36 -16.93 2.02
N TRP A 114 22.88 -15.70 1.83
CA TRP A 114 23.96 -15.37 0.88
C TRP A 114 25.37 -15.30 1.52
N TYR A 115 25.49 -14.86 2.78
CA TYR A 115 26.72 -14.64 3.55
C TYR A 115 26.81 -15.47 4.86
N GLY A 116 25.79 -16.24 5.23
CA GLY A 116 25.86 -17.16 6.39
C GLY A 116 26.85 -18.32 6.18
N PRO A 117 27.20 -19.08 7.24
CA PRO A 117 28.23 -20.12 7.21
C PRO A 117 27.78 -21.34 6.39
N ARG A 118 27.87 -21.22 5.06
CA ARG A 118 27.83 -22.37 4.15
C ARG A 118 29.26 -22.93 4.05
N PRO A 119 29.45 -24.26 3.99
CA PRO A 119 30.77 -24.86 3.77
C PRO A 119 31.38 -24.52 2.39
N TRP A 120 30.58 -23.92 1.50
CA TRP A 120 30.92 -23.57 0.13
C TRP A 120 30.43 -22.14 -0.10
N GLY A 121 31.29 -21.15 0.16
CA GLY A 121 31.02 -19.74 -0.17
C GLY A 121 30.85 -19.51 -1.68
N PRO A 122 30.52 -18.28 -2.12
CA PRO A 122 30.32 -17.97 -3.53
C PRO A 122 31.54 -18.35 -4.38
N TRP A 123 31.36 -19.33 -5.26
CA TRP A 123 32.32 -19.96 -6.17
C TRP A 123 32.84 -19.07 -7.31
N TRP A 124 32.65 -17.75 -7.22
CA TRP A 124 33.06 -16.76 -8.22
C TRP A 124 33.94 -15.64 -7.61
N TRP A 125 34.67 -15.96 -6.54
CA TRP A 125 35.92 -15.29 -6.17
C TRP A 125 37.07 -16.29 -6.34
#